data_AF-A0A9Q1BFR0-F1
#
_entry.id   AF-A0A9Q1BFR0-F1
#
_cell.length_a   1.000
_cell.length_b   1.000
_cell.length_c   1.000
_cell.angle_alpha   90.00
_cell.angle_beta   90.00
_cell.angle_gamma   90.00
#
_symmetry.space_group_name_H-M   'P 1'
#
loop_
_entity.id
_entity.type
_entity.pdbx_description
1 polymer ?
#
loop_
_entity_poly.entity_id
_entity_poly.type
_entity_poly.pdbx_seq_one_letter_code
_entity_poly.pdbx_strand_id
1 'polypeptide(L)'
;MQDLLQNPPKLPAWLTTGRTVLMQKDPQKGSQPSNYRPITCLPTMWKIFPGILADTISNHLQQNGLLAHEQKGARPGCRGTKDQLLIDKILFEDSRQRRTNLPEPGLITGKPLNPLSYILRNSRQGYKLKSEQKINHLLYMDDLKLYGKNEKEIEALITDVSMEFGLDKCTRQITHRGKVKLTEGLQMSIGKINDVQLGEGYKYLGILQNMENMQKEAKTNATITYKKRLRQVIQSKLNGQFKMQAINSYALPVITYTAGITDWNKNELEELDHKTRKIVTMHGALHPRADIHRMYLPRNCGGRDLQEVRPTVDLECAGITKYIHTKKGEDLLINAVWQHQTQGRECEPSTRKALKKKWIEEVEEITKREHAYRWTASAGLKVETEALTTAAQDQALNTKYHQTKTLRVSNDPKCKMCKLADETISHITSACQNLAGPLYLTRHNDLASAIHRIVCQNYIHIEPVPWQHKPN
;
A
#
# COMPACT_ATOMS: atom_id res chain seq x y z
N MET A 1 -9.27 -26.48 -30.62
CA MET A 1 -9.06 -26.53 -29.15
C MET A 1 -9.68 -27.78 -28.53
N GLN A 2 -10.94 -28.11 -28.81
CA GLN A 2 -11.57 -29.37 -28.38
C GLN A 2 -10.79 -30.60 -28.86
N ASP A 3 -10.30 -30.56 -30.10
CA ASP A 3 -9.42 -31.57 -30.70
C ASP A 3 -8.08 -31.77 -29.96
N LEU A 4 -7.56 -30.72 -29.31
CA LEU A 4 -6.33 -30.75 -28.51
C LEU A 4 -6.55 -31.38 -27.12
N LEU A 5 -7.77 -31.26 -26.57
CA LEU A 5 -8.16 -31.88 -25.31
C LEU A 5 -8.44 -33.38 -25.46
N GLN A 6 -8.99 -33.77 -26.60
CA GLN A 6 -9.31 -35.16 -26.89
C GLN A 6 -8.09 -35.97 -27.38
N ASN A 7 -7.04 -35.29 -27.87
CA ASN A 7 -5.81 -35.93 -28.34
C ASN A 7 -4.53 -35.29 -27.76
N PRO A 8 -4.23 -35.50 -26.46
CA PRO A 8 -3.03 -34.97 -25.80
C PRO A 8 -1.70 -35.20 -26.56
N PRO A 9 -1.46 -36.35 -27.23
CA PRO A 9 -0.22 -36.60 -27.98
C PRO A 9 -0.01 -35.69 -29.19
N LYS A 10 -1.06 -35.00 -29.68
CA LYS A 10 -0.97 -34.06 -30.82
C LYS A 10 -0.61 -32.63 -30.40
N LEU A 11 -0.39 -32.37 -29.12
CA LEU A 11 0.01 -31.05 -28.63
C LEU A 11 1.42 -30.72 -29.14
N PRO A 12 1.63 -29.58 -29.82
CA PRO A 12 2.95 -29.15 -30.23
C PRO A 12 3.85 -28.99 -29.00
N ALA A 13 5.06 -29.56 -29.03
CA ALA A 13 5.99 -29.53 -27.89
C ALA A 13 6.31 -28.10 -27.42
N TRP A 14 6.33 -27.13 -28.34
CA TRP A 14 6.57 -25.72 -28.00
C TRP A 14 5.50 -25.15 -27.08
N LEU A 15 4.27 -25.69 -27.09
CA LEU A 15 3.15 -25.18 -26.32
C LEU A 15 3.28 -25.50 -24.81
N THR A 16 3.93 -26.62 -24.48
CA THR A 16 4.19 -27.06 -23.10
C THR A 16 5.63 -26.77 -22.65
N THR A 17 6.48 -26.23 -23.53
CA THR A 17 7.85 -25.83 -23.21
C THR A 17 7.86 -24.43 -22.61
N GLY A 18 8.52 -24.26 -21.45
CA GLY A 18 8.63 -22.96 -20.76
C GLY A 18 10.04 -22.63 -20.32
N ARG A 19 10.29 -21.35 -20.05
CA ARG A 19 11.56 -20.86 -19.50
C ARG A 19 11.47 -20.82 -17.97
N THR A 20 12.35 -21.55 -17.30
CA THR A 20 12.45 -21.51 -15.83
C THR A 20 13.40 -20.40 -15.37
N VAL A 21 12.94 -19.56 -14.45
CA VAL A 21 13.75 -18.55 -13.76
C VAL A 21 13.79 -18.88 -12.27
N LEU A 22 14.97 -18.88 -11.67
CA LEU A 22 15.14 -19.08 -10.24
C LEU A 22 15.02 -17.75 -9.50
N MET A 23 13.98 -17.60 -8.68
CA MET A 23 13.76 -16.41 -7.86
C MET A 23 14.22 -16.65 -6.43
N GLN A 24 15.16 -15.84 -5.95
CA GLN A 24 15.63 -15.92 -4.57
C GLN A 24 14.54 -15.45 -3.59
N LYS A 25 14.21 -16.24 -2.55
CA LYS A 25 13.18 -15.93 -1.55
C LYS A 25 13.67 -14.85 -0.58
N ASP A 26 14.88 -15.03 -0.05
CA ASP A 26 15.49 -14.12 0.91
C ASP A 26 16.95 -13.83 0.52
N PRO A 27 17.28 -12.60 0.11
CA PRO A 27 18.65 -12.23 -0.23
C PRO A 27 19.67 -12.47 0.91
N GLN A 28 19.23 -12.43 2.18
CA GLN A 28 20.11 -12.61 3.33
C GLN A 28 20.58 -14.06 3.52
N LYS A 29 19.81 -15.04 3.04
CA LYS A 29 20.12 -16.47 3.15
C LYS A 29 21.10 -16.98 2.10
N GLY A 30 21.64 -16.08 1.27
CA GLY A 30 22.63 -16.41 0.25
C GLY A 30 22.12 -17.40 -0.81
N SER A 31 23.04 -18.11 -1.45
CA SER A 31 22.79 -18.93 -2.64
C SER A 31 22.37 -20.38 -2.36
N GLN A 32 21.80 -20.69 -1.19
CA GLN A 32 21.36 -22.06 -0.89
C GLN A 32 20.20 -22.51 -1.81
N PRO A 33 20.19 -23.76 -2.34
CA PRO A 33 19.14 -24.23 -3.24
C PRO A 33 17.71 -24.11 -2.68
N SER A 34 17.52 -24.39 -1.39
CA SER A 34 16.21 -24.27 -0.69
C SER A 34 15.66 -22.83 -0.66
N ASN A 35 16.54 -21.83 -0.85
CA ASN A 35 16.20 -20.41 -0.88
C ASN A 35 15.68 -19.95 -2.26
N TYR A 36 15.77 -20.76 -3.31
CA TYR A 36 15.25 -20.38 -4.63
C TYR A 36 13.85 -20.97 -4.87
N ARG A 37 13.00 -20.22 -5.58
CA ARG A 37 11.73 -20.68 -6.16
C ARG A 37 11.92 -20.79 -7.68
N PRO A 38 11.86 -21.98 -8.28
CA PRO A 38 11.77 -22.08 -9.73
C PRO A 38 10.40 -21.59 -10.19
N ILE A 39 10.38 -20.63 -11.11
CA ILE A 39 9.17 -20.15 -11.77
C ILE A 39 9.30 -20.44 -13.26
N THR A 40 8.47 -21.35 -13.76
CA THR A 40 8.44 -21.71 -15.19
C THR A 40 7.42 -20.85 -15.93
N CYS A 41 7.90 -19.98 -16.80
CA CYS A 41 7.06 -19.15 -17.66
C CYS A 41 6.70 -19.91 -18.95
N LEU A 42 5.44 -20.36 -19.02
CA LEU A 42 4.86 -21.00 -20.20
C LEU A 42 4.43 -19.95 -21.26
N PRO A 43 4.27 -20.36 -22.54
CA PRO A 43 3.82 -19.49 -23.63
C PRO A 43 2.44 -18.88 -23.33
N THR A 44 2.18 -17.67 -23.84
CA THR A 44 0.90 -16.96 -23.66
C THR A 44 -0.29 -17.81 -24.10
N MET A 45 -0.14 -18.54 -25.21
CA MET A 45 -1.18 -19.44 -25.72
C MET A 45 -1.57 -20.51 -24.69
N TRP A 46 -0.59 -21.10 -24.01
CA TRP A 46 -0.87 -22.05 -22.94
C TRP A 46 -1.50 -21.40 -21.73
N LYS A 47 -1.16 -20.15 -21.36
CA LYS A 47 -1.73 -19.47 -20.20
C LYS A 47 -3.21 -19.10 -20.37
N ILE A 48 -3.65 -18.79 -21.60
CA ILE A 48 -5.05 -18.47 -21.90
C ILE A 48 -5.95 -19.66 -21.55
N PHE A 49 -5.50 -20.88 -21.85
CA PHE A 49 -6.31 -22.08 -21.71
C PHE A 49 -6.69 -22.41 -20.25
N PRO A 50 -5.76 -22.55 -19.28
CA PRO A 50 -6.08 -22.65 -17.86
C PRO A 50 -6.78 -21.43 -17.30
N GLY A 51 -6.60 -20.23 -17.89
CA GLY A 51 -7.36 -19.05 -17.50
C GLY A 51 -8.87 -19.24 -17.71
N ILE A 52 -9.27 -19.68 -18.91
CA ILE A 52 -10.68 -19.97 -19.23
C ILE A 52 -11.24 -21.09 -18.34
N LEU A 53 -10.44 -22.15 -18.13
CA LEU A 53 -10.82 -23.24 -17.22
C LEU A 53 -10.98 -22.76 -15.78
N ALA A 54 -10.03 -21.96 -15.28
CA ALA A 54 -10.07 -21.42 -13.92
C ALA A 54 -11.28 -20.52 -13.72
N ASP A 55 -11.64 -19.69 -14.69
CA ASP A 55 -12.84 -18.85 -14.63
C ASP A 55 -14.11 -19.71 -14.59
N THR A 56 -14.20 -20.72 -15.47
CA THR A 56 -15.34 -21.65 -15.53
C THR A 56 -15.51 -22.41 -14.21
N ILE A 57 -14.42 -22.96 -13.68
CA ILE A 57 -14.40 -23.68 -12.40
C ILE A 57 -14.75 -22.73 -11.25
N SER A 58 -14.16 -21.55 -11.22
CA SER A 58 -14.42 -20.56 -10.15
C SER A 58 -15.88 -20.12 -10.12
N ASN A 59 -16.50 -19.91 -11.27
CA ASN A 59 -17.92 -19.58 -11.39
C ASN A 59 -18.80 -20.73 -10.89
N HIS A 60 -18.51 -21.97 -11.30
CA HIS A 60 -19.23 -23.16 -10.82
C HIS A 60 -19.11 -23.32 -9.30
N LEU A 61 -17.90 -23.16 -8.75
CA LEU A 61 -17.65 -23.27 -7.31
C LEU A 61 -18.41 -22.20 -6.51
N GLN A 62 -18.50 -20.97 -7.03
CA GLN A 62 -19.23 -19.88 -6.37
C GLN A 62 -20.75 -20.07 -6.43
N GLN A 63 -21.29 -20.38 -7.60
CA GLN A 63 -22.74 -20.57 -7.80
C GLN A 63 -23.30 -21.71 -6.95
N ASN A 64 -22.50 -22.76 -6.74
CA ASN A 64 -22.90 -23.93 -5.97
C ASN A 64 -22.44 -23.89 -4.50
N GLY A 65 -21.83 -22.79 -4.03
CA GLY A 65 -21.39 -22.67 -2.63
C GLY A 65 -20.35 -23.70 -2.21
N LEU A 66 -19.52 -24.18 -3.14
CA LEU A 66 -18.55 -25.26 -2.94
C LEU A 66 -17.21 -24.80 -2.36
N LEU A 67 -17.05 -23.50 -2.08
CA LEU A 67 -15.88 -22.97 -1.38
C LEU A 67 -16.21 -22.70 0.08
N ALA A 68 -15.46 -23.32 0.98
CA ALA A 68 -15.61 -23.10 2.40
C ALA A 68 -15.36 -21.62 2.79
N HIS A 69 -16.07 -21.11 3.80
CA HIS A 69 -15.98 -19.70 4.19
C HIS A 69 -14.61 -19.35 4.76
N GLU A 70 -13.94 -20.33 5.36
CA GLU A 70 -12.62 -20.28 5.97
C GLU A 70 -11.50 -20.14 4.92
N GLN A 71 -11.74 -20.60 3.68
CA GLN A 71 -10.83 -20.39 2.54
C GLN A 71 -10.98 -18.97 1.99
N LYS A 72 -9.95 -18.13 2.22
CA LYS A 72 -9.86 -16.76 1.68
C LYS A 72 -8.70 -16.57 0.68
N GLY A 73 -7.89 -17.59 0.44
CA GLY A 73 -6.85 -17.58 -0.59
C GLY A 73 -7.45 -17.74 -1.99
N ALA A 74 -7.02 -16.88 -2.92
CA ALA A 74 -7.45 -16.91 -4.33
C ALA A 74 -8.98 -16.92 -4.56
N ARG A 75 -9.77 -16.43 -3.59
CA ARG A 75 -11.23 -16.40 -3.68
C ARG A 75 -11.72 -15.04 -4.21
N PRO A 76 -12.48 -14.99 -5.31
CA PRO A 76 -13.06 -13.74 -5.78
C PRO A 76 -14.10 -13.16 -4.80
N GLY A 77 -14.23 -11.83 -4.79
CA GLY A 77 -15.23 -11.13 -3.97
C GLY A 77 -14.92 -11.06 -2.47
N CYS A 78 -13.75 -11.54 -2.02
CA CYS A 78 -13.25 -11.37 -0.66
C CYS A 78 -12.07 -10.38 -0.61
N ARG A 79 -11.70 -9.89 0.58
CA ARG A 79 -10.48 -9.05 0.74
C ARG A 79 -9.23 -9.87 1.06
N GLY A 80 -9.28 -11.19 0.83
CA GLY A 80 -8.16 -12.11 0.95
C GLY A 80 -7.54 -12.09 2.34
N THR A 81 -6.29 -11.65 2.44
CA THR A 81 -5.54 -11.63 3.70
C THR A 81 -6.17 -10.72 4.75
N LYS A 82 -6.78 -9.59 4.35
CA LYS A 82 -7.43 -8.66 5.30
C LYS A 82 -8.60 -9.34 6.03
N ASP A 83 -9.37 -10.17 5.34
CA ASP A 83 -10.50 -10.89 5.98
C ASP A 83 -9.98 -11.82 7.09
N GLN A 84 -8.94 -12.58 6.81
CA GLN A 84 -8.36 -13.48 7.81
C GLN A 84 -7.73 -12.75 8.98
N LEU A 85 -7.00 -11.66 8.71
CA LEU A 85 -6.42 -10.84 9.77
C LEU A 85 -7.48 -10.18 10.65
N LEU A 86 -8.64 -9.82 10.09
CA LEU A 86 -9.78 -9.31 10.88
C LEU A 86 -10.40 -10.38 11.76
N ILE A 87 -10.63 -11.59 11.21
CA ILE A 87 -11.20 -12.72 11.97
C ILE A 87 -10.24 -13.14 13.10
N ASP A 88 -8.96 -13.19 12.79
CA ASP A 88 -7.93 -13.51 13.76
C ASP A 88 -7.82 -12.44 14.86
N LYS A 89 -7.89 -11.16 14.50
CA LYS A 89 -7.93 -10.05 15.47
C LYS A 89 -9.09 -10.19 16.45
N ILE A 90 -10.31 -10.48 15.99
CA ILE A 90 -11.47 -10.61 16.89
C ILE A 90 -11.34 -11.81 17.82
N LEU A 91 -10.73 -12.92 17.39
CA LEU A 91 -10.52 -14.11 18.23
C LEU A 91 -9.62 -13.77 19.43
N PHE A 92 -8.55 -13.03 19.17
CA PHE A 92 -7.65 -12.54 20.21
C PHE A 92 -8.30 -11.53 21.15
N GLU A 93 -9.02 -10.55 20.60
CA GLU A 93 -9.71 -9.52 21.37
C GLU A 93 -10.77 -10.14 22.29
N ASP A 94 -11.60 -11.03 21.75
CA ASP A 94 -12.65 -11.74 22.49
C ASP A 94 -12.04 -12.62 23.58
N SER A 95 -10.95 -13.33 23.31
CA SER A 95 -10.26 -14.16 24.32
C SER A 95 -9.66 -13.33 25.44
N ARG A 96 -9.09 -12.16 25.12
CA ARG A 96 -8.56 -11.22 26.10
C ARG A 96 -9.66 -10.60 26.96
N GLN A 97 -10.74 -10.14 26.34
CA GLN A 97 -11.87 -9.51 27.03
C GLN A 97 -12.58 -10.50 27.97
N ARG A 98 -12.80 -11.74 27.51
CA ARG A 98 -13.49 -12.78 28.27
C ARG A 98 -12.58 -13.61 29.18
N ARG A 99 -11.26 -13.37 29.14
CA ARG A 99 -10.23 -14.14 29.87
C ARG A 99 -10.36 -15.64 29.63
N THR A 100 -10.60 -16.04 28.39
CA THR A 100 -10.68 -17.46 28.00
C THR A 100 -9.32 -18.03 27.63
N ASN A 101 -9.26 -19.35 27.46
CA ASN A 101 -8.12 -20.01 26.85
C ASN A 101 -8.29 -20.03 25.32
N LEU A 102 -7.19 -19.78 24.61
CA LEU A 102 -7.10 -19.84 23.16
C LEU A 102 -5.71 -20.37 22.78
N PRO A 103 -5.49 -21.70 22.88
CA PRO A 103 -4.36 -22.34 22.23
C PRO A 103 -4.52 -22.30 20.72
N GLU A 104 -3.46 -21.90 20.03
CA GLU A 104 -3.35 -21.86 18.59
C GLU A 104 -2.01 -22.48 18.16
N PRO A 105 -1.96 -23.47 17.26
CA PRO A 105 -0.78 -23.66 16.45
C PRO A 105 -0.74 -22.49 15.46
N GLY A 106 0.22 -21.57 15.65
CA GLY A 106 0.39 -20.30 14.95
C GLY A 106 0.42 -20.41 13.43
N LEU A 107 0.87 -21.55 12.88
CA LEU A 107 0.62 -21.92 11.49
C LEU A 107 0.93 -23.39 11.28
N ILE A 108 0.11 -24.05 10.49
CA ILE A 108 0.36 -25.38 9.98
C ILE A 108 0.53 -25.24 8.47
N THR A 109 1.77 -25.33 7.99
CA THR A 109 2.05 -25.35 6.55
C THR A 109 1.91 -26.79 6.05
N GLY A 110 0.89 -27.02 5.22
CA GLY A 110 0.67 -28.27 4.50
C GLY A 110 0.22 -27.96 3.06
N LYS A 111 -0.37 -28.92 2.36
CA LYS A 111 -1.19 -28.66 1.15
C LYS A 111 -2.68 -28.82 1.47
N PRO A 112 -3.25 -28.04 2.40
CA PRO A 112 -4.65 -28.13 2.76
C PRO A 112 -5.54 -27.81 1.56
N LEU A 113 -6.33 -28.80 1.15
CA LEU A 113 -7.33 -28.65 0.10
C LEU A 113 -8.66 -28.18 0.69
N ASN A 114 -9.49 -27.53 -0.12
CA ASN A 114 -10.82 -27.06 0.27
C ASN A 114 -11.71 -28.14 0.98
N PRO A 115 -11.69 -29.43 0.61
CA PRO A 115 -12.40 -30.49 1.35
C PRO A 115 -12.03 -30.59 2.85
N LEU A 116 -10.76 -30.35 3.19
CA LEU A 116 -10.31 -30.39 4.58
C LEU A 116 -11.05 -29.36 5.45
N SER A 117 -11.37 -28.20 4.87
CA SER A 117 -12.12 -27.16 5.56
C SER A 117 -13.52 -27.63 5.98
N TYR A 118 -14.18 -28.45 5.16
CA TYR A 118 -15.47 -29.05 5.51
C TYR A 118 -15.35 -30.11 6.60
N ILE A 119 -14.30 -30.94 6.57
CA ILE A 119 -14.02 -31.94 7.62
C ILE A 119 -13.80 -31.23 8.95
N LEU A 120 -12.91 -30.24 8.96
CA LEU A 120 -12.63 -29.44 10.14
C LEU A 120 -13.90 -28.76 10.64
N ARG A 121 -14.69 -28.12 9.78
CA ARG A 121 -15.92 -27.44 10.21
C ARG A 121 -16.92 -28.36 10.91
N ASN A 122 -16.98 -29.63 10.52
CA ASN A 122 -17.85 -30.64 11.13
C ASN A 122 -17.29 -31.21 12.45
N SER A 123 -16.04 -30.90 12.80
CA SER A 123 -15.43 -31.33 14.05
C SER A 123 -16.10 -30.63 15.25
N ARG A 124 -16.08 -31.26 16.42
CA ARG A 124 -16.69 -30.69 17.65
C ARG A 124 -15.82 -29.59 18.26
N GLN A 125 -14.53 -29.65 17.99
CA GLN A 125 -13.48 -28.79 18.51
C GLN A 125 -13.57 -27.39 17.89
N GLY A 126 -13.08 -26.39 18.63
CA GLY A 126 -13.03 -25.00 18.14
C GLY A 126 -13.16 -23.97 19.24
N TYR A 127 -12.75 -22.75 18.94
CA TYR A 127 -12.99 -21.61 19.80
C TYR A 127 -14.39 -21.04 19.58
N LYS A 128 -15.12 -20.75 20.66
CA LYS A 128 -16.47 -20.20 20.62
C LYS A 128 -16.43 -18.73 21.01
N LEU A 129 -16.77 -17.85 20.06
CA LEU A 129 -16.89 -16.40 20.28
C LEU A 129 -18.09 -16.08 21.18
N LYS A 130 -18.12 -14.86 21.74
CA LYS A 130 -19.30 -14.33 22.47
C LYS A 130 -20.60 -14.34 21.65
N SER A 131 -20.48 -14.22 20.32
CA SER A 131 -21.63 -14.33 19.40
C SER A 131 -22.14 -15.77 19.22
N GLU A 132 -21.62 -16.73 19.99
CA GLU A 132 -21.89 -18.16 19.90
C GLU A 132 -21.35 -18.83 18.62
N GLN A 133 -20.79 -18.06 17.68
CA GLN A 133 -20.12 -18.58 16.50
C GLN A 133 -18.86 -19.37 16.90
N LYS A 134 -18.79 -20.62 16.46
CA LYS A 134 -17.60 -21.48 16.62
C LYS A 134 -16.67 -21.32 15.42
N ILE A 135 -15.39 -21.11 15.69
CA ILE A 135 -14.31 -21.04 14.69
C ILE A 135 -13.20 -21.99 15.14
N ASN A 136 -12.84 -22.93 14.27
CA ASN A 136 -11.76 -23.88 14.53
C ASN A 136 -10.58 -23.77 13.57
N HIS A 137 -10.74 -23.09 12.43
CA HIS A 137 -9.64 -22.85 11.51
C HIS A 137 -9.83 -21.63 10.60
N LEU A 138 -8.72 -21.15 10.05
CA LEU A 138 -8.63 -20.25 8.91
C LEU A 138 -7.72 -20.88 7.86
N LEU A 139 -8.03 -20.71 6.58
CA LEU A 139 -7.31 -21.34 5.48
C LEU A 139 -6.96 -20.32 4.39
N TYR A 140 -5.68 -20.07 4.15
CA TYR A 140 -5.20 -19.19 3.07
C TYR A 140 -4.28 -19.93 2.12
N MET A 141 -4.80 -20.35 0.96
CA MET A 141 -4.04 -21.20 0.04
C MET A 141 -3.52 -22.45 0.79
N ASP A 142 -2.20 -22.53 1.01
CA ASP A 142 -1.51 -23.63 1.69
C ASP A 142 -1.37 -23.43 3.22
N ASP A 143 -1.69 -22.23 3.72
CA ASP A 143 -1.52 -21.85 5.12
C ASP A 143 -2.79 -22.17 5.91
N LEU A 144 -2.73 -23.17 6.80
CA LEU A 144 -3.80 -23.52 7.72
C LEU A 144 -3.48 -22.98 9.12
N LYS A 145 -4.41 -22.26 9.72
CA LYS A 145 -4.34 -21.84 11.13
C LYS A 145 -5.48 -22.49 11.90
N LEU A 146 -5.19 -23.12 13.03
CA LEU A 146 -6.19 -23.81 13.86
C LEU A 146 -6.46 -23.06 15.16
N TYR A 147 -7.66 -23.23 15.70
CA TYR A 147 -8.11 -22.64 16.96
C TYR A 147 -8.85 -23.68 17.79
N GLY A 148 -8.55 -23.74 19.08
CA GLY A 148 -9.20 -24.65 20.02
C GLY A 148 -9.46 -23.97 21.36
N LYS A 149 -10.23 -24.63 22.23
CA LYS A 149 -10.46 -24.17 23.61
C LYS A 149 -9.33 -24.57 24.56
N ASN A 150 -8.66 -25.68 24.28
CA ASN A 150 -7.60 -26.27 25.09
C ASN A 150 -6.63 -27.05 24.20
N GLU A 151 -5.48 -27.44 24.75
CA GLU A 151 -4.42 -28.12 23.98
C GLU A 151 -4.87 -29.46 23.40
N LYS A 152 -5.73 -30.20 24.11
CA LYS A 152 -6.27 -31.49 23.64
C LYS A 152 -7.13 -31.34 22.39
N GLU A 153 -7.87 -30.25 22.28
CA GLU A 153 -8.65 -29.95 21.07
C GLU A 153 -7.75 -29.63 19.88
N ILE A 154 -6.65 -28.90 20.10
CA ILE A 154 -5.67 -28.63 19.05
C ILE A 154 -5.00 -29.92 18.58
N GLU A 155 -4.59 -30.78 19.51
CA GLU A 155 -4.01 -32.09 19.18
C GLU A 155 -4.97 -32.92 18.33
N ALA A 156 -6.24 -33.01 18.74
CA ALA A 156 -7.27 -33.72 17.98
C ALA A 156 -7.47 -33.14 16.58
N LEU A 157 -7.51 -31.80 16.44
CA LEU A 157 -7.64 -31.15 15.13
C LEU A 157 -6.42 -31.42 14.24
N ILE A 158 -5.21 -31.49 14.79
CA ILE A 158 -4.00 -31.82 14.01
C ILE A 158 -4.05 -33.28 13.54
N THR A 159 -4.49 -34.21 14.40
CA THR A 159 -4.67 -35.62 14.02
C THR A 159 -5.70 -35.78 12.90
N ASP A 160 -6.83 -35.07 12.97
CA ASP A 160 -7.89 -35.11 11.96
C ASP A 160 -7.42 -34.62 10.58
N VAL A 161 -6.39 -33.76 10.55
CA VAL A 161 -5.88 -33.20 9.30
C VAL A 161 -5.09 -34.22 8.47
N SER A 162 -4.63 -35.34 9.03
CA SER A 162 -4.11 -36.54 8.32
C SER A 162 -3.17 -36.29 7.11
N MET A 163 -2.43 -35.18 7.11
CA MET A 163 -1.52 -34.78 6.02
C MET A 163 -0.08 -34.68 6.53
N GLU A 164 0.88 -34.84 5.62
CA GLU A 164 2.28 -34.54 5.91
C GLU A 164 2.46 -33.05 6.23
N PHE A 165 2.88 -32.75 7.45
CA PHE A 165 3.14 -31.38 7.90
C PHE A 165 4.60 -31.00 7.70
N GLY A 166 4.83 -29.77 7.23
CA GLY A 166 6.12 -29.10 7.40
C GLY A 166 6.30 -28.67 8.86
N LEU A 167 6.56 -29.63 9.76
CA LEU A 167 6.70 -29.38 11.19
C LEU A 167 7.81 -28.38 11.52
N ASP A 168 8.82 -28.27 10.64
CA ASP A 168 9.90 -27.28 10.70
C ASP A 168 9.42 -25.83 10.67
N LYS A 169 8.24 -25.58 10.10
CA LYS A 169 7.61 -24.24 10.01
C LYS A 169 6.42 -24.09 10.94
N CYS A 170 6.02 -25.16 11.61
CA CYS A 170 4.91 -25.13 12.54
C CYS A 170 5.38 -24.56 13.88
N THR A 171 4.73 -23.50 14.34
CA THR A 171 4.96 -22.90 15.66
C THR A 171 3.66 -22.84 16.42
N ARG A 172 3.68 -22.92 17.75
CA ARG A 172 2.49 -22.88 18.59
C ARG A 172 2.51 -21.68 19.53
N GLN A 173 1.35 -21.07 19.78
CA GLN A 173 1.17 -20.05 20.81
C GLN A 173 -0.01 -20.46 21.70
N ILE A 174 0.22 -20.50 23.01
CA ILE A 174 -0.83 -20.85 23.97
C ILE A 174 -1.24 -19.61 24.73
N THR A 175 -2.52 -19.29 24.67
CA THR A 175 -3.12 -18.26 25.53
C THR A 175 -3.90 -18.93 26.66
N HIS A 176 -3.50 -18.66 27.91
CA HIS A 176 -4.23 -19.07 29.10
C HIS A 176 -4.80 -17.84 29.83
N ARG A 177 -6.12 -17.80 29.99
CA ARG A 177 -6.85 -16.65 30.58
C ARG A 177 -6.47 -15.29 29.97
N GLY A 178 -6.35 -15.23 28.65
CA GLY A 178 -6.00 -14.00 27.92
C GLY A 178 -4.53 -13.56 28.01
N LYS A 179 -3.63 -14.37 28.56
CA LYS A 179 -2.17 -14.13 28.59
C LYS A 179 -1.41 -15.24 27.87
N VAL A 180 -0.32 -14.89 27.19
CA VAL A 180 0.55 -15.89 26.53
C VAL A 180 1.27 -16.69 27.61
N LYS A 181 1.34 -18.01 27.44
CA LYS A 181 2.07 -18.91 28.31
C LYS A 181 3.03 -19.74 27.48
N LEU A 182 4.29 -19.79 27.88
CA LEU A 182 5.27 -20.73 27.36
C LEU A 182 5.05 -22.10 28.02
N THR A 183 5.07 -23.15 27.23
CA THR A 183 5.04 -24.54 27.69
C THR A 183 6.20 -25.33 27.06
N GLU A 184 6.30 -26.62 27.36
CA GLU A 184 7.39 -27.47 26.84
C GLU A 184 7.28 -27.81 25.35
N GLY A 185 6.26 -27.28 24.64
CA GLY A 185 5.93 -27.65 23.27
C GLY A 185 4.92 -28.81 23.20
N LEU A 186 4.30 -29.00 22.04
CA LEU A 186 3.38 -30.11 21.81
C LEU A 186 4.18 -31.32 21.32
N GLN A 187 4.29 -32.35 22.16
CA GLN A 187 4.88 -33.62 21.75
C GLN A 187 3.81 -34.47 21.05
N MET A 188 3.99 -34.74 19.77
CA MET A 188 3.09 -35.59 18.97
C MET A 188 3.83 -36.85 18.52
N SER A 189 3.07 -37.86 18.10
CA SER A 189 3.61 -39.08 17.47
C SER A 189 4.46 -38.81 16.22
N ILE A 190 4.19 -37.69 15.53
CA ILE A 190 4.84 -37.27 14.29
C ILE A 190 6.03 -36.30 14.50
N GLY A 191 6.29 -35.84 15.74
CA GLY A 191 7.33 -34.87 16.04
C GLY A 191 6.92 -33.85 17.09
N LYS A 192 7.80 -32.88 17.37
CA LYS A 192 7.59 -31.83 18.38
C LYS A 192 7.31 -30.48 17.72
N ILE A 193 6.21 -29.83 18.11
CA ILE A 193 5.92 -28.45 17.73
C ILE A 193 6.34 -27.54 18.87
N ASN A 194 7.27 -26.64 18.60
CA ASN A 194 7.77 -25.70 19.61
C ASN A 194 6.83 -24.51 19.80
N ASP A 195 6.80 -23.99 21.02
CA ASP A 195 6.10 -22.75 21.32
C ASP A 195 6.90 -21.54 20.81
N VAL A 196 6.19 -20.50 20.38
CA VAL A 196 6.78 -19.18 20.08
C VAL A 196 7.34 -18.60 21.38
N GLN A 197 8.60 -18.15 21.36
CA GLN A 197 9.23 -17.58 22.54
C GLN A 197 8.50 -16.32 23.04
N LEU A 198 8.43 -16.14 24.36
CA LEU A 198 7.85 -14.94 24.97
C LEU A 198 8.59 -13.69 24.49
N GLY A 199 7.89 -12.83 23.75
CA GLY A 199 8.44 -11.59 23.18
C GLY A 199 8.88 -11.70 21.72
N GLU A 200 9.04 -12.91 21.19
CA GLU A 200 9.12 -13.13 19.74
C GLU A 200 7.69 -13.28 19.20
N GLY A 201 7.40 -12.65 18.06
CA GLY A 201 6.10 -12.80 17.41
C GLY A 201 6.16 -13.78 16.25
N TYR A 202 5.05 -14.46 15.97
CA TYR A 202 4.91 -15.26 14.76
C TYR A 202 4.39 -14.39 13.60
N LYS A 203 4.89 -14.57 12.38
CA LYS A 203 4.46 -13.77 11.23
C LYS A 203 3.37 -14.47 10.43
N TYR A 204 2.13 -13.99 10.52
CA TYR A 204 0.99 -14.48 9.72
C TYR A 204 0.62 -13.48 8.62
N LEU A 205 0.55 -13.95 7.37
CA LEU A 205 0.15 -13.14 6.20
C LEU A 205 0.87 -11.77 6.10
N GLY A 206 2.14 -11.74 6.53
CA GLY A 206 2.97 -10.54 6.50
C GLY A 206 2.96 -9.69 7.76
N ILE A 207 2.05 -9.93 8.71
CA ILE A 207 1.89 -9.16 9.95
C ILE A 207 2.36 -10.01 11.14
N LEU A 208 3.08 -9.37 12.06
CA LEU A 208 3.55 -10.03 13.28
C LEU A 208 2.39 -10.20 14.28
N GLN A 209 2.28 -11.39 14.85
CA GLN A 209 1.27 -11.82 15.81
C GLN A 209 1.95 -12.18 17.13
N ASN A 210 1.61 -11.46 18.19
CA ASN A 210 1.94 -11.78 19.58
C ASN A 210 1.06 -10.91 20.50
N MET A 211 0.33 -11.52 21.43
CA MET A 211 -0.68 -10.85 22.26
C MET A 211 -0.20 -9.67 23.12
N GLU A 212 1.07 -9.60 23.53
CA GLU A 212 1.51 -8.61 24.53
C GLU A 212 1.96 -7.27 23.92
N ASN A 213 2.58 -7.27 22.73
CA ASN A 213 3.11 -6.05 22.07
C ASN A 213 2.79 -5.95 20.55
N MET A 214 1.86 -6.77 20.04
CA MET A 214 1.47 -6.92 18.61
C MET A 214 1.44 -5.61 17.82
N GLN A 215 0.67 -4.67 18.36
CA GLN A 215 0.24 -3.48 17.66
C GLN A 215 1.42 -2.52 17.48
N LYS A 216 2.27 -2.40 18.50
CA LYS A 216 3.40 -1.48 18.49
C LYS A 216 4.49 -1.95 17.52
N GLU A 217 4.81 -3.24 17.54
CA GLU A 217 5.86 -3.79 16.68
C GLU A 217 5.44 -3.85 15.22
N ALA A 218 4.20 -4.28 14.93
CA ALA A 218 3.66 -4.26 13.56
C ALA A 218 3.67 -2.85 12.96
N LYS A 219 3.22 -1.83 13.72
CA LYS A 219 3.29 -0.43 13.32
C LYS A 219 4.73 0.05 13.09
N THR A 220 5.66 -0.39 13.95
CA THR A 220 7.08 -0.04 13.84
C THR A 220 7.70 -0.62 12.57
N ASN A 221 7.46 -1.90 12.30
CA ASN A 221 7.94 -2.60 11.10
C ASN A 221 7.34 -2.01 9.82
N ALA A 222 6.04 -1.69 9.83
CA ALA A 222 5.36 -1.00 8.74
C ALA A 222 5.97 0.40 8.51
N THR A 223 6.23 1.15 9.58
CA THR A 223 6.86 2.48 9.53
C THR A 223 8.28 2.44 8.96
N ILE A 224 9.10 1.47 9.40
CA ILE A 224 10.47 1.29 8.91
C ILE A 224 10.44 0.98 7.42
N THR A 225 9.58 0.04 7.01
CA THR A 225 9.44 -0.37 5.61
C THR A 225 8.93 0.78 4.75
N TYR A 226 7.91 1.50 5.20
CA TYR A 226 7.38 2.70 4.53
C TYR A 226 8.47 3.75 4.32
N LYS A 227 9.21 4.13 5.38
CA LYS A 227 10.30 5.10 5.28
C LYS A 227 11.44 4.63 4.37
N LYS A 228 11.76 3.33 4.37
CA LYS A 228 12.74 2.75 3.46
C LYS A 228 12.29 2.93 2.01
N ARG A 229 11.06 2.53 1.67
CA ARG A 229 10.51 2.67 0.32
C ARG A 229 10.39 4.13 -0.12
N LEU A 230 9.95 5.02 0.78
CA LEU A 230 9.88 6.46 0.55
C LEU A 230 11.25 7.03 0.17
N ARG A 231 12.31 6.67 0.90
CA ARG A 231 13.68 7.10 0.58
C ARG A 231 14.16 6.56 -0.76
N GLN A 232 13.90 5.29 -1.07
CA GLN A 232 14.27 4.70 -2.35
C GLN A 232 13.60 5.43 -3.53
N VAL A 233 12.31 5.76 -3.40
CA VAL A 233 11.56 6.48 -4.44
C VAL A 233 12.06 7.91 -4.57
N ILE A 234 12.23 8.65 -3.46
CA ILE A 234 12.63 10.06 -3.52
C ILE A 234 14.05 10.22 -4.07
N GLN A 235 14.96 9.28 -3.80
CA GLN A 235 16.34 9.28 -4.30
C GLN A 235 16.51 8.71 -5.71
N SER A 236 15.45 8.13 -6.29
CA SER A 236 15.50 7.57 -7.65
C SER A 236 15.74 8.64 -8.74
N LYS A 237 15.96 8.23 -9.99
CA LYS A 237 16.04 9.14 -11.15
C LYS A 237 14.68 9.52 -11.75
N LEU A 238 13.57 9.09 -11.13
CA LEU A 238 12.23 9.41 -11.60
C LEU A 238 11.97 10.93 -11.58
N ASN A 239 11.14 11.42 -12.48
CA ASN A 239 10.67 12.81 -12.46
C ASN A 239 9.67 13.04 -11.31
N GLY A 240 9.31 14.30 -11.03
CA GLY A 240 8.45 14.66 -9.91
C GLY A 240 7.10 13.93 -9.91
N GLN A 241 6.46 13.82 -11.07
CA GLN A 241 5.21 13.06 -11.27
C GLN A 241 5.36 11.59 -10.88
N PHE A 242 6.32 10.88 -11.48
CA PHE A 242 6.49 9.46 -11.23
C PHE A 242 6.98 9.17 -9.81
N LYS A 243 7.70 10.09 -9.17
CA LYS A 243 8.02 9.97 -7.74
C LYS A 243 6.77 9.98 -6.87
N MET A 244 5.85 10.93 -7.05
CA MET A 244 4.62 11.00 -6.26
C MET A 244 3.74 9.77 -6.51
N GLN A 245 3.59 9.38 -7.78
CA GLN A 245 2.87 8.16 -8.16
C GLN A 245 3.48 6.92 -7.50
N ALA A 246 4.80 6.76 -7.53
CA ALA A 246 5.48 5.64 -6.89
C ALA A 246 5.39 5.67 -5.36
N ILE A 247 5.39 6.85 -4.72
CA ILE A 247 5.13 6.92 -3.27
C ILE A 247 3.73 6.37 -2.96
N ASN A 248 2.71 6.82 -3.70
CA ASN A 248 1.33 6.40 -3.52
C ASN A 248 1.11 4.91 -3.82
N SER A 249 1.79 4.35 -4.83
CA SER A 249 1.55 2.96 -5.30
C SER A 249 2.53 1.91 -4.75
N TYR A 250 3.67 2.33 -4.18
CA TYR A 250 4.70 1.40 -3.68
C TYR A 250 5.00 1.59 -2.19
N ALA A 251 5.09 2.83 -1.69
CA ALA A 251 5.42 3.09 -0.29
C ALA A 251 4.16 3.08 0.59
N LEU A 252 3.18 3.93 0.29
CA LEU A 252 1.96 4.09 1.07
C LEU A 252 1.17 2.78 1.31
N PRO A 253 1.13 1.82 0.36
CA PRO A 253 0.43 0.55 0.57
C PRO A 253 0.94 -0.28 1.75
N VAL A 254 2.19 -0.06 2.19
CA VAL A 254 2.73 -0.71 3.39
C VAL A 254 1.92 -0.33 4.63
N ILE A 255 1.52 0.94 4.74
CA ILE A 255 0.73 1.44 5.88
C ILE A 255 -0.74 1.05 5.69
N THR A 256 -1.30 1.25 4.50
CA THR A 256 -2.72 0.94 4.24
C THR A 256 -3.06 -0.56 4.31
N TYR A 257 -2.08 -1.44 4.10
CA TYR A 257 -2.25 -2.87 4.34
C TYR A 257 -2.54 -3.18 5.81
N THR A 258 -1.93 -2.42 6.73
CA THR A 258 -2.15 -2.55 8.17
C THR A 258 -3.39 -1.80 8.67
N ALA A 259 -4.01 -0.95 7.85
CA ALA A 259 -5.21 -0.20 8.21
C ALA A 259 -6.38 -1.14 8.53
N GLY A 260 -7.12 -0.83 9.61
CA GLY A 260 -8.21 -1.66 10.13
C GLY A 260 -7.78 -2.89 10.94
N ILE A 261 -6.58 -3.42 10.67
CA ILE A 261 -5.99 -4.52 11.44
C ILE A 261 -5.28 -3.98 12.67
N THR A 262 -4.42 -2.98 12.49
CA THR A 262 -3.73 -2.34 13.60
C THR A 262 -4.39 -1.05 14.05
N ASP A 263 -4.37 -0.78 15.35
CA ASP A 263 -5.07 0.35 15.97
C ASP A 263 -4.27 1.65 15.85
N TRP A 264 -4.04 2.11 14.63
CA TRP A 264 -3.39 3.40 14.36
C TRP A 264 -4.16 4.54 15.01
N ASN A 265 -3.51 5.32 15.87
CA ASN A 265 -4.12 6.53 16.40
C ASN A 265 -3.82 7.74 15.51
N LYS A 266 -4.63 8.78 15.66
CA LYS A 266 -4.53 10.03 14.90
C LYS A 266 -3.12 10.64 14.96
N ASN A 267 -2.52 10.69 16.15
CA ASN A 267 -1.21 11.32 16.37
C ASN A 267 -0.07 10.53 15.69
N GLU A 268 -0.13 9.20 15.72
CA GLU A 268 0.84 8.32 15.04
C GLU A 268 0.82 8.55 13.53
N LEU A 269 -0.37 8.64 12.93
CA LEU A 269 -0.53 8.87 11.49
C LEU A 269 -0.11 10.30 11.10
N GLU A 270 -0.48 11.31 11.88
CA GLU A 270 -0.06 12.70 11.65
C GLU A 270 1.47 12.87 11.78
N GLU A 271 2.10 12.14 12.70
CA GLU A 271 3.54 12.10 12.84
C GLU A 271 4.23 11.38 11.66
N LEU A 272 3.60 10.35 11.08
CA LEU A 272 4.07 9.75 9.82
C LEU A 272 3.98 10.72 8.65
N ASP A 273 2.89 11.50 8.56
CA ASP A 273 2.74 12.56 7.57
C ASP A 273 3.80 13.65 7.74
N HIS A 274 4.08 14.07 8.98
CA HIS A 274 5.16 15.01 9.30
C HIS A 274 6.54 14.47 8.89
N LYS A 275 6.84 13.21 9.23
CA LYS A 275 8.08 12.54 8.82
C LYS A 275 8.19 12.39 7.30
N THR A 276 7.08 12.14 6.61
CA THR A 276 7.02 12.09 5.14
C THR A 276 7.41 13.43 4.56
N ARG A 277 6.78 14.53 5.03
CA ARG A 277 7.14 15.91 4.66
C ARG A 277 8.61 16.22 4.91
N LYS A 278 9.13 15.88 6.08
CA LYS A 278 10.55 16.09 6.40
C LYS A 278 11.46 15.38 5.41
N ILE A 279 11.17 14.12 5.05
CA ILE A 279 11.97 13.36 4.08
C ILE A 279 11.92 14.01 2.70
N VAL A 280 10.75 14.39 2.20
CA VAL A 280 10.65 15.04 0.88
C VAL A 280 11.31 16.42 0.86
N THR A 281 11.20 17.21 1.93
CA THR A 281 11.90 18.49 2.05
C THR A 281 13.41 18.32 2.06
N MET A 282 13.94 17.36 2.83
CA MET A 282 15.39 17.10 2.88
C MET A 282 15.97 16.69 1.51
N HIS A 283 15.16 16.09 0.63
CA HIS A 283 15.59 15.69 -0.71
C HIS A 283 15.16 16.70 -1.80
N GLY A 284 14.88 17.95 -1.43
CA GLY A 284 14.55 19.03 -2.38
C GLY A 284 13.19 18.90 -3.06
N ALA A 285 12.42 17.87 -2.73
CA ALA A 285 11.10 17.62 -3.29
C ALA A 285 9.99 18.44 -2.61
N LEU A 286 10.28 19.26 -1.61
CA LEU A 286 9.35 20.25 -1.07
C LEU A 286 10.17 21.43 -0.56
N HIS A 287 9.87 22.64 -1.02
CA HIS A 287 10.57 23.81 -0.51
C HIS A 287 10.16 24.07 0.96
N PRO A 288 11.11 24.36 1.88
CA PRO A 288 10.81 24.48 3.32
C PRO A 288 9.74 25.50 3.71
N ARG A 289 9.51 26.50 2.84
CA ARG A 289 8.54 27.59 3.06
C ARG A 289 7.29 27.48 2.17
N ALA A 290 7.22 26.50 1.26
CA ALA A 290 6.09 26.35 0.37
C ALA A 290 4.84 25.89 1.13
N ASP A 291 3.66 26.11 0.53
CA ASP A 291 2.41 25.65 1.09
C ASP A 291 2.36 24.12 1.06
N ILE A 292 2.32 23.50 2.25
CA ILE A 292 2.28 22.05 2.39
C ILE A 292 1.03 21.44 1.77
N HIS A 293 -0.09 22.18 1.75
CA HIS A 293 -1.36 21.67 1.25
C HIS A 293 -1.34 21.46 -0.26
N ARG A 294 -0.55 22.27 -0.96
CA ARG A 294 -0.37 22.15 -2.41
C ARG A 294 0.28 20.83 -2.83
N MET A 295 1.06 20.23 -1.94
CA MET A 295 1.65 18.91 -2.19
C MET A 295 0.59 17.80 -2.35
N TYR A 296 -0.53 17.92 -1.64
CA TYR A 296 -1.59 16.91 -1.61
C TYR A 296 -2.73 17.18 -2.59
N LEU A 297 -2.75 18.36 -3.20
CA LEU A 297 -3.73 18.68 -4.23
C LEU A 297 -3.48 17.87 -5.51
N PRO A 298 -4.54 17.49 -6.24
CA PRO A 298 -4.41 16.89 -7.56
C PRO A 298 -3.61 17.77 -8.53
N ARG A 299 -2.86 17.15 -9.44
CA ARG A 299 -2.04 17.88 -10.44
C ARG A 299 -2.86 18.74 -11.39
N ASN A 300 -4.05 18.29 -11.79
CA ASN A 300 -4.98 19.11 -12.59
C ASN A 300 -5.53 20.35 -11.84
N CYS A 301 -5.32 20.44 -10.53
CA CYS A 301 -5.61 21.60 -9.69
C CYS A 301 -4.33 22.34 -9.26
N GLY A 302 -3.20 22.11 -9.93
CA GLY A 302 -1.93 22.79 -9.63
C GLY A 302 -1.17 22.25 -8.42
N GLY A 303 -1.57 21.08 -7.91
CA GLY A 303 -0.87 20.37 -6.85
C GLY A 303 0.12 19.33 -7.35
N ARG A 304 0.49 18.39 -6.48
CA ARG A 304 1.52 17.36 -6.75
C ARG A 304 1.06 15.93 -6.57
N ASP A 305 -0.19 15.76 -6.16
CA ASP A 305 -0.89 14.47 -6.05
C ASP A 305 -0.21 13.48 -5.10
N LEU A 306 0.47 13.96 -4.05
CA LEU A 306 0.89 13.09 -2.96
C LEU A 306 -0.32 12.77 -2.08
N GLN A 307 -0.48 11.53 -1.67
CA GLN A 307 -1.52 11.17 -0.71
C GLN A 307 -1.02 11.31 0.73
N GLU A 308 -1.83 11.94 1.58
CA GLU A 308 -1.60 11.98 3.03
C GLU A 308 -1.83 10.59 3.62
N VAL A 309 -0.95 10.18 4.53
CA VAL A 309 -1.02 8.88 5.20
C VAL A 309 -2.30 8.76 6.02
N ARG A 310 -2.61 9.76 6.86
CA ARG A 310 -3.78 9.69 7.74
C ARG A 310 -5.11 9.56 6.98
N PRO A 311 -5.50 10.47 6.08
CA PRO A 311 -6.74 10.35 5.33
C PRO A 311 -6.83 9.07 4.51
N THR A 312 -5.70 8.57 3.98
CA THR A 312 -5.71 7.31 3.23
C THR A 312 -6.01 6.13 4.15
N VAL A 313 -5.44 6.08 5.36
CA VAL A 313 -5.78 5.06 6.36
C VAL A 313 -7.24 5.18 6.80
N ASP A 314 -7.74 6.38 7.04
CA ASP A 314 -9.15 6.61 7.40
C ASP A 314 -10.09 6.09 6.30
N LEU A 315 -9.81 6.38 5.03
CA LEU A 315 -10.58 5.90 3.88
C LEU A 315 -10.55 4.38 3.76
N GLU A 316 -9.39 3.76 4.02
CA GLU A 316 -9.25 2.30 4.01
C GLU A 316 -10.04 1.64 5.14
N CYS A 317 -9.99 2.19 6.35
CA CYS A 317 -10.81 1.76 7.48
C CYS A 317 -12.30 1.87 7.15
N ALA A 318 -12.76 3.02 6.63
CA ALA A 318 -14.15 3.20 6.20
C ALA A 318 -14.55 2.21 5.11
N GLY A 319 -13.65 1.94 4.15
CA GLY A 319 -13.84 0.93 3.12
C GLY A 319 -13.99 -0.49 3.69
N ILE A 320 -13.21 -0.85 4.72
CA ILE A 320 -13.33 -2.12 5.44
C ILE A 320 -14.69 -2.19 6.15
N THR A 321 -15.09 -1.15 6.88
CA THR A 321 -16.39 -1.09 7.56
C THR A 321 -17.54 -1.25 6.57
N LYS A 322 -17.50 -0.54 5.43
CA LYS A 322 -18.51 -0.68 4.37
C LYS A 322 -18.56 -2.11 3.83
N TYR A 323 -17.40 -2.73 3.57
CA TYR A 323 -17.31 -4.11 3.11
C TYR A 323 -17.92 -5.10 4.10
N ILE A 324 -17.57 -5.00 5.39
CA ILE A 324 -18.13 -5.84 6.46
C ILE A 324 -19.65 -5.69 6.51
N HIS A 325 -20.14 -4.44 6.42
CA HIS A 325 -21.58 -4.17 6.42
C HIS A 325 -22.29 -4.77 5.20
N THR A 326 -21.68 -4.73 4.01
CA THR A 326 -22.26 -5.31 2.79
C THR A 326 -22.24 -6.84 2.82
N LYS A 327 -21.21 -7.45 3.40
CA LYS A 327 -21.04 -8.91 3.46
C LYS A 327 -21.68 -9.58 4.67
N LYS A 328 -22.24 -8.80 5.61
CA LYS A 328 -22.99 -9.35 6.74
C LYS A 328 -24.19 -10.15 6.20
N GLY A 329 -24.29 -11.42 6.58
CA GLY A 329 -25.34 -12.34 6.12
C GLY A 329 -24.92 -13.27 4.97
N GLU A 330 -23.89 -12.93 4.17
CA GLU A 330 -23.35 -13.82 3.13
C GLU A 330 -22.22 -14.71 3.65
N ASP A 331 -21.41 -14.18 4.57
CA ASP A 331 -20.23 -14.87 5.10
C ASP A 331 -20.27 -14.95 6.62
N LEU A 332 -20.26 -16.18 7.14
CA LEU A 332 -20.38 -16.45 8.57
C LEU A 332 -19.25 -15.82 9.39
N LEU A 333 -18.03 -15.81 8.86
CA LEU A 333 -16.88 -15.27 9.57
C LEU A 333 -16.88 -13.75 9.55
N ILE A 334 -17.27 -13.14 8.44
CA ILE A 334 -17.43 -11.67 8.36
C ILE A 334 -18.60 -11.21 9.24
N ASN A 335 -19.67 -12.00 9.34
CA ASN A 335 -20.76 -11.72 10.28
C ASN A 335 -20.28 -11.74 11.73
N ALA A 336 -19.39 -12.66 12.10
CA ALA A 336 -18.78 -12.67 13.43
C ALA A 336 -17.93 -11.41 13.71
N VAL A 337 -17.18 -10.93 12.70
CA VAL A 337 -16.45 -9.66 12.77
C VAL A 337 -17.41 -8.49 12.96
N TRP A 338 -18.49 -8.42 12.18
CA TRP A 338 -19.50 -7.38 12.29
C TRP A 338 -20.13 -7.33 13.69
N GLN A 339 -20.58 -8.48 14.21
CA GLN A 339 -21.19 -8.59 15.54
C GLN A 339 -20.25 -8.13 16.66
N HIS A 340 -18.96 -8.49 16.57
CA HIS A 340 -17.95 -8.06 17.54
C HIS A 340 -17.71 -6.53 17.46
N GLN A 341 -17.64 -5.96 16.25
CA GLN A 341 -17.42 -4.52 16.04
C GLN A 341 -18.62 -3.67 16.47
N THR A 342 -19.86 -4.10 16.21
CA THR A 342 -21.06 -3.34 16.61
C THR A 342 -21.26 -3.22 18.12
N GLN A 343 -20.59 -4.06 18.91
CA GLN A 343 -20.57 -3.93 20.37
C GLN A 343 -19.56 -2.87 20.87
N GLY A 344 -18.78 -2.24 19.97
CA GLY A 344 -17.76 -1.24 20.31
C GLY A 344 -17.61 -0.12 19.28
N ARG A 345 -18.31 1.00 19.52
CA ARG A 345 -18.18 2.36 18.93
C ARG A 345 -18.15 2.50 17.40
N GLU A 346 -19.06 3.35 16.91
CA GLU A 346 -19.01 3.90 15.55
C GLU A 346 -17.80 4.83 15.37
N CYS A 347 -17.11 4.68 14.23
CA CYS A 347 -16.06 5.60 13.81
C CYS A 347 -16.70 6.64 12.88
N GLU A 348 -16.72 7.90 13.31
CA GLU A 348 -17.22 9.01 12.49
C GLU A 348 -16.37 9.16 11.22
N PRO A 349 -16.99 9.27 10.03
CA PRO A 349 -16.27 9.59 8.81
C PRO A 349 -15.61 10.97 8.93
N SER A 350 -14.28 11.02 8.85
CA SER A 350 -13.58 12.30 8.78
C SER A 350 -13.86 12.94 7.41
N THR A 351 -14.68 13.99 7.40
CA THR A 351 -14.86 14.81 6.20
C THR A 351 -13.55 15.50 5.86
N ARG A 352 -13.04 15.23 4.66
CA ARG A 352 -11.91 15.95 4.06
C ARG A 352 -12.23 17.45 4.11
N LYS A 353 -11.53 18.22 4.93
CA LYS A 353 -11.63 19.69 4.87
C LYS A 353 -11.22 20.10 3.46
N ALA A 354 -12.15 20.71 2.73
CA ALA A 354 -11.89 21.24 1.41
C ALA A 354 -10.88 22.40 1.54
N LEU A 355 -9.61 22.09 1.33
CA LEU A 355 -8.58 23.09 1.02
C LEU A 355 -8.84 23.55 -0.41
N LYS A 356 -9.85 24.41 -0.57
CA LYS A 356 -10.19 25.06 -1.82
C LYS A 356 -10.56 26.49 -1.50
N LYS A 357 -9.80 27.44 -2.03
CA LYS A 357 -10.37 28.67 -2.60
C LYS A 357 -9.33 29.51 -3.34
N LYS A 358 -8.25 29.91 -2.68
CA LYS A 358 -7.41 31.02 -3.18
C LYS A 358 -6.83 30.83 -4.60
N TRP A 359 -6.12 29.73 -4.85
CA TRP A 359 -5.39 29.52 -6.12
C TRP A 359 -6.26 29.11 -7.31
N ILE A 360 -7.43 28.56 -7.00
CA ILE A 360 -8.31 27.96 -7.99
C ILE A 360 -9.12 29.04 -8.72
N GLU A 361 -9.62 30.02 -7.96
CA GLU A 361 -10.44 31.12 -8.47
C GLU A 361 -9.61 32.06 -9.37
N GLU A 362 -8.38 32.42 -8.96
CA GLU A 362 -7.50 33.32 -9.73
C GLU A 362 -7.10 32.76 -11.12
N VAL A 363 -6.98 31.44 -11.29
CA VAL A 363 -6.56 30.84 -12.57
C VAL A 363 -7.70 30.75 -13.56
N GLU A 364 -8.92 30.48 -13.09
CA GLU A 364 -10.10 30.35 -13.95
C GLU A 364 -10.53 31.66 -14.62
N GLU A 365 -10.19 32.80 -14.02
CA GLU A 365 -10.41 34.11 -14.62
C GLU A 365 -9.53 34.36 -15.86
N ILE A 366 -8.37 33.72 -15.94
CA ILE A 366 -7.37 33.97 -16.99
C ILE A 366 -7.37 32.87 -18.05
N THR A 367 -7.51 31.60 -17.65
CA THR A 367 -7.46 30.45 -18.56
C THR A 367 -8.08 29.18 -17.97
N LYS A 368 -8.21 28.12 -18.78
CA LYS A 368 -8.65 26.81 -18.29
C LYS A 368 -7.56 26.19 -17.40
N ARG A 369 -7.95 25.66 -16.24
CA ARG A 369 -7.03 25.02 -15.27
C ARG A 369 -6.09 23.99 -15.90
N GLU A 370 -6.63 23.18 -16.81
CA GLU A 370 -5.87 22.14 -17.52
C GLU A 370 -4.70 22.70 -18.32
N HIS A 371 -4.86 23.91 -18.87
CA HIS A 371 -3.78 24.59 -19.60
C HIS A 371 -2.77 25.18 -18.62
N ALA A 372 -3.24 25.88 -17.58
CA ALA A 372 -2.39 26.51 -16.57
C ALA A 372 -1.48 25.51 -15.82
N TYR A 373 -2.00 24.31 -15.55
CA TYR A 373 -1.30 23.29 -14.75
C TYR A 373 -0.75 22.11 -15.56
N ARG A 374 -0.81 22.17 -16.89
CA ARG A 374 -0.27 21.12 -17.78
C ARG A 374 1.17 20.75 -17.44
N TRP A 375 1.98 21.73 -17.06
CA TRP A 375 3.38 21.52 -16.68
C TRP A 375 3.55 20.60 -15.45
N THR A 376 2.59 20.58 -14.52
CA THR A 376 2.61 19.64 -13.38
C THR A 376 2.21 18.22 -13.81
N ALA A 377 1.48 18.07 -14.91
CA ALA A 377 0.93 16.78 -15.34
C ALA A 377 1.75 16.08 -16.43
N SER A 378 2.50 16.81 -17.25
CA SER A 378 3.12 16.25 -18.46
C SER A 378 4.53 16.73 -18.79
N ALA A 379 5.11 17.69 -18.07
CA ALA A 379 6.39 18.29 -18.47
C ALA A 379 7.64 17.46 -18.08
N GLY A 380 7.46 16.34 -17.36
CA GLY A 380 8.58 15.45 -16.99
C GLY A 380 9.65 16.12 -16.12
N LEU A 381 9.30 17.17 -15.38
CA LEU A 381 10.24 17.98 -14.61
C LEU A 381 10.89 17.18 -13.46
N LYS A 382 12.15 17.53 -13.17
CA LYS A 382 12.79 17.07 -11.93
C LYS A 382 12.00 17.52 -10.71
N VAL A 383 12.04 16.73 -9.65
CA VAL A 383 11.20 16.93 -8.46
C VAL A 383 11.54 18.24 -7.74
N GLU A 384 12.81 18.65 -7.81
CA GLU A 384 13.36 19.88 -7.24
C GLU A 384 12.91 21.10 -8.05
N THR A 385 12.90 20.98 -9.38
CA THR A 385 12.37 22.02 -10.28
C THR A 385 10.89 22.24 -10.00
N GLU A 386 10.09 21.18 -9.93
CA GLU A 386 8.68 21.30 -9.55
C GLU A 386 8.51 21.98 -8.19
N ALA A 387 9.30 21.58 -7.19
CA ALA A 387 9.22 22.14 -5.84
C ALA A 387 9.55 23.64 -5.81
N LEU A 388 10.59 24.05 -6.54
CA LEU A 388 10.99 25.45 -6.64
C LEU A 388 9.94 26.29 -7.38
N THR A 389 9.42 25.80 -8.51
CA THR A 389 8.37 26.50 -9.27
C THR A 389 7.09 26.64 -8.45
N THR A 390 6.73 25.60 -7.70
CA THR A 390 5.59 25.63 -6.77
C THR A 390 5.81 26.71 -5.70
N ALA A 391 6.99 26.74 -5.07
CA ALA A 391 7.32 27.74 -4.06
C ALA A 391 7.34 29.18 -4.61
N ALA A 392 7.75 29.36 -5.87
CA ALA A 392 7.72 30.65 -6.55
C ALA A 392 6.28 31.15 -6.71
N GLN A 393 5.38 30.28 -7.16
CA GLN A 393 3.95 30.58 -7.28
C GLN A 393 3.29 30.86 -5.93
N ASP A 394 3.70 30.14 -4.88
CA ASP A 394 3.22 30.34 -3.51
C ASP A 394 3.75 31.64 -2.85
N GLN A 395 4.56 32.45 -3.56
CA GLN A 395 5.30 33.60 -3.00
C GLN A 395 6.18 33.24 -1.77
N ALA A 396 6.66 32.00 -1.72
CA ALA A 396 7.40 31.43 -0.59
C ALA A 396 8.93 31.54 -0.73
N LEU A 397 9.41 32.08 -1.85
CA LEU A 397 10.84 32.37 -2.05
C LEU A 397 11.27 33.59 -1.23
N ASN A 398 12.55 33.65 -0.91
CA ASN A 398 13.11 34.67 -0.01
C ASN A 398 13.25 36.04 -0.70
N THR A 399 12.14 36.72 -0.92
CA THR A 399 12.09 38.12 -1.39
C THR A 399 11.96 39.10 -0.23
N LYS A 400 12.27 40.38 -0.45
CA LYS A 400 12.03 41.42 0.58
C LYS A 400 10.56 41.50 0.99
N TYR A 401 9.62 41.36 0.05
CA TYR A 401 8.20 41.30 0.40
C TYR A 401 7.91 40.14 1.35
N HIS A 402 8.43 38.94 1.05
CA HIS A 402 8.24 37.77 1.90
C HIS A 402 8.87 37.98 3.30
N GLN A 403 10.07 38.54 3.38
CA GLN A 403 10.74 38.87 4.65
C GLN A 403 9.92 39.84 5.49
N THR A 404 9.48 40.95 4.90
CA THR A 404 8.77 42.00 5.63
C THR A 404 7.34 41.59 5.98
N LYS A 405 6.57 41.07 5.02
CA LYS A 405 5.13 40.84 5.17
C LYS A 405 4.79 39.47 5.74
N THR A 406 5.61 38.45 5.46
CA THR A 406 5.35 37.08 5.96
C THR A 406 6.19 36.77 7.20
N LEU A 407 7.51 36.99 7.14
CA LEU A 407 8.41 36.71 8.26
C LEU A 407 8.44 37.85 9.31
N ARG A 408 7.72 38.95 9.06
CA ARG A 408 7.62 40.13 9.95
C ARG A 408 8.97 40.71 10.36
N VAL A 409 9.97 40.59 9.47
CA VAL A 409 11.27 41.24 9.65
C VAL A 409 11.10 42.73 9.37
N SER A 410 11.59 43.58 10.27
CA SER A 410 11.49 45.04 10.14
C SER A 410 12.44 45.57 9.06
N ASN A 411 12.02 45.48 7.80
CA ASN A 411 12.77 45.91 6.62
C ASN A 411 11.81 46.50 5.56
N ASP A 412 12.35 47.34 4.67
CA ASP A 412 11.63 47.87 3.52
C ASP A 412 11.33 46.77 2.47
N PRO A 413 10.04 46.53 2.12
CA PRO A 413 9.64 45.50 1.17
C PRO A 413 9.98 45.83 -0.29
N LYS A 414 10.43 47.05 -0.61
CA LYS A 414 10.65 47.49 -2.00
C LYS A 414 11.75 46.70 -2.72
N CYS A 415 11.49 46.41 -3.99
CA CYS A 415 12.38 45.70 -4.92
C CYS A 415 13.81 46.21 -4.88
N LYS A 416 14.79 45.30 -4.75
CA LYS A 416 16.22 45.63 -4.75
C LYS A 416 16.68 46.33 -6.02
N MET A 417 16.04 46.03 -7.16
CA MET A 417 16.44 46.51 -8.48
C MET A 417 15.77 47.85 -8.83
N CYS A 418 14.43 47.92 -8.82
CA CYS A 418 13.73 49.14 -9.27
C CYS A 418 13.40 50.11 -8.12
N LYS A 419 13.32 49.65 -6.86
CA LYS A 419 12.90 50.42 -5.67
C LYS A 419 11.48 51.00 -5.72
N LEU A 420 10.72 50.83 -6.79
CA LEU A 420 9.39 51.43 -6.98
C LEU A 420 8.25 50.63 -6.34
N ALA A 421 8.26 49.30 -6.53
CA ALA A 421 7.22 48.39 -6.08
C ALA A 421 7.75 47.36 -5.08
N ASP A 422 6.85 46.69 -4.37
CA ASP A 422 7.20 45.61 -3.44
C ASP A 422 7.84 44.43 -4.19
N GLU A 423 8.88 43.84 -3.59
CA GLU A 423 9.64 42.74 -4.18
C GLU A 423 8.86 41.40 -4.12
N THR A 424 7.79 41.27 -4.88
CA THR A 424 7.10 39.97 -5.05
C THR A 424 7.75 39.17 -6.18
N ILE A 425 7.51 37.85 -6.21
CA ILE A 425 7.94 37.00 -7.33
C ILE A 425 7.23 37.40 -8.62
N SER A 426 5.95 37.78 -8.55
CA SER A 426 5.22 38.30 -9.71
C SER A 426 5.89 39.58 -10.24
N HIS A 427 6.29 40.48 -9.33
CA HIS A 427 7.00 41.69 -9.72
C HIS A 427 8.34 41.37 -10.39
N ILE A 428 9.18 40.53 -9.77
CA ILE A 428 10.50 40.16 -10.32
C ILE A 428 10.38 39.52 -11.71
N THR A 429 9.43 38.61 -11.89
CA THR A 429 9.32 37.80 -13.12
C THR A 429 8.64 38.51 -14.29
N SER A 430 7.77 39.50 -13.99
CA SER A 430 6.85 40.03 -15.01
C SER A 430 6.63 41.55 -14.98
N ALA A 431 6.97 42.27 -13.90
CA ALA A 431 6.63 43.70 -13.76
C ALA A 431 7.80 44.64 -13.45
N CYS A 432 8.96 44.13 -13.03
CA CYS A 432 10.10 44.97 -12.68
C CYS A 432 10.71 45.57 -13.95
N GLN A 433 10.62 46.89 -14.13
CA GLN A 433 11.12 47.57 -15.33
C GLN A 433 12.59 47.27 -15.68
N ASN A 434 13.42 47.00 -14.66
CA ASN A 434 14.84 46.69 -14.83
C ASN A 434 15.12 45.22 -15.21
N LEU A 435 14.14 44.32 -15.06
CA LEU A 435 14.30 42.88 -15.27
C LEU A 435 13.36 42.34 -16.35
N ALA A 436 12.12 42.81 -16.39
CA ALA A 436 11.04 42.26 -17.19
C ALA A 436 11.36 42.32 -18.69
N GLY A 437 11.82 43.46 -19.22
CA GLY A 437 12.16 43.61 -20.64
C GLY A 437 13.24 42.63 -21.10
N PRO A 438 14.47 42.69 -20.55
CA PRO A 438 15.55 41.79 -20.94
C PRO A 438 15.22 40.31 -20.72
N LEU A 439 14.64 39.94 -19.57
CA LEU A 439 14.29 38.54 -19.28
C LEU A 439 13.13 38.03 -20.12
N TYR A 440 12.20 38.89 -20.53
CA TYR A 440 11.13 38.50 -21.45
C TYR A 440 11.72 38.14 -22.82
N LEU A 441 12.60 38.99 -23.37
CA LEU A 441 13.24 38.72 -24.65
C LEU A 441 14.06 37.42 -24.62
N THR A 442 14.85 37.19 -23.56
CA THR A 442 15.59 35.93 -23.41
C THR A 442 14.66 34.71 -23.39
N ARG A 443 13.60 34.73 -22.57
CA ARG A 443 12.63 33.61 -22.49
C ARG A 443 11.91 33.36 -23.81
N HIS A 444 11.53 34.44 -24.50
CA HIS A 444 10.91 34.37 -25.82
C HIS A 444 11.86 33.71 -26.83
N ASN A 445 13.12 34.14 -26.85
CA ASN A 445 14.12 33.62 -27.77
C ASN A 445 14.47 32.15 -27.46
N ASP A 446 14.53 31.76 -26.19
CA ASP A 446 14.72 30.37 -25.77
C ASP A 446 13.57 29.47 -26.25
N LEU A 447 12.32 29.94 -26.09
CA LEU A 447 11.14 29.21 -26.56
C LEU A 447 11.11 29.10 -28.08
N ALA A 448 11.35 30.20 -28.78
CA ALA A 448 11.43 30.21 -30.24
C ALA A 448 12.54 29.27 -30.75
N SER A 449 13.70 29.24 -30.09
CA SER A 449 14.77 28.28 -30.38
C SER A 449 14.32 26.83 -30.20
N ALA A 450 13.62 26.52 -29.10
CA ALA A 450 13.09 25.18 -28.85
C ALA A 450 12.05 24.74 -29.91
N ILE A 451 11.11 25.62 -30.25
CA ILE A 451 10.11 25.37 -31.31
C ILE A 451 10.82 25.16 -32.65
N HIS A 452 11.76 26.03 -33.01
CA HIS A 452 12.52 25.92 -34.24
C HIS A 452 13.25 24.58 -34.34
N ARG A 453 13.89 24.11 -33.25
CA ARG A 453 14.53 22.78 -33.21
C ARG A 453 13.55 21.65 -33.47
N ILE A 454 12.38 21.68 -32.84
CA ILE A 454 11.33 20.66 -33.05
C ILE A 454 10.86 20.66 -34.51
N VAL A 455 10.69 21.85 -35.11
CA VAL A 455 10.33 21.97 -36.52
C VAL A 455 11.43 21.43 -37.43
N CYS A 456 12.70 21.78 -37.18
CA CYS A 456 13.83 21.27 -37.94
C CYS A 456 13.92 19.75 -37.91
N GLN A 457 13.74 19.14 -36.73
CA GLN A 457 13.79 17.69 -36.57
C GLN A 457 12.64 16.98 -37.30
N ASN A 458 11.41 17.50 -37.18
CA ASN A 458 10.22 16.81 -37.66
C ASN A 458 9.88 17.08 -39.13
N TYR A 459 10.28 18.23 -39.68
CA TYR A 459 9.84 18.67 -41.00
C TYR A 459 10.97 19.04 -41.96
N ILE A 460 12.17 19.35 -41.46
CA ILE A 460 13.29 19.85 -42.29
C ILE A 460 14.46 18.85 -42.36
N HIS A 461 14.52 17.86 -41.45
CA HIS A 461 15.53 16.78 -41.40
C HIS A 461 17.00 17.26 -41.35
N ILE A 462 17.26 18.39 -40.70
CA ILE A 462 18.61 18.89 -40.43
C ILE A 462 18.98 18.56 -38.98
N GLU A 463 20.20 18.09 -38.72
CA GLU A 463 20.69 17.91 -37.35
C GLU A 463 20.72 19.25 -36.62
N PRO A 464 19.95 19.41 -35.52
CA PRO A 464 19.87 20.69 -34.82
C PRO A 464 21.13 20.93 -34.01
N VAL A 465 21.98 21.84 -34.48
CA VAL A 465 23.20 22.25 -33.80
C VAL A 465 22.84 23.29 -32.71
N PRO A 466 23.03 23.02 -31.41
CA PRO A 466 22.45 23.83 -30.33
C PRO A 466 22.79 25.33 -30.36
N TRP A 467 23.98 25.71 -30.86
CA TRP A 467 24.48 27.08 -30.85
C TRP A 467 24.10 27.91 -32.09
N GLN A 468 23.53 27.31 -33.14
CA GLN A 468 23.14 28.00 -34.37
C GLN A 468 21.70 28.55 -34.35
N HIS A 469 20.91 28.20 -33.33
CA HIS A 469 19.49 28.55 -33.24
C HIS A 469 19.24 29.73 -32.31
N LYS A 470 19.80 30.90 -32.65
CA LYS A 470 19.39 32.17 -32.02
C LYS A 470 18.42 32.89 -32.96
N PRO A 471 17.16 33.10 -32.58
CA PRO A 471 16.29 33.99 -33.33
C PRO A 471 16.90 35.39 -33.29
N ASN A 472 17.00 36.02 -34.46
CA ASN A 472 17.47 37.41 -34.58
C ASN A 472 16.51 38.38 -33.89
#